data_AF-A0A2A3L4J5-F1
#
_entry.id   AF-A0A2A3L4J5-F1
#
_cell.length_a   1.000
_cell.length_b   1.000
_cell.length_c   1.000
_cell.angle_alpha   90.00
_cell.angle_beta   90.00
_cell.angle_gamma   90.00
#
_symmetry.space_group_name_H-M   'P 1'
#
loop_
_entity.id
_entity.type
_entity.pdbx_description
1 polymer ?
#
loop_
_entity_poly.entity_id
_entity_poly.type
_entity_poly.pdbx_seq_one_letter_code
_entity_poly.pdbx_strand_id
1 'polypeptide(L)'
;MSIDRFGLLAGTIRLASGVSFLVDPLRANKLWGDPEEPTPTARLLLRSMGYRDALIGALLAWSALRGKNTRGWFLASAGADVSDLVGGLSVHDQLQASQKIIGLGGATVGIATGLWGAVRPAKRRPARVVAEETG
;
A
#
# COMPACT_ATOMS: atom_id res chain seq x y z
N MET A 1 -7.29 23.18 6.02
CA MET A 1 -6.39 22.17 5.41
C MET A 1 -7.25 21.25 4.55
N SER A 2 -6.90 21.02 3.29
CA SER A 2 -7.60 20.03 2.46
C SER A 2 -6.97 18.65 2.70
N ILE A 3 -7.64 17.81 3.47
CA ILE A 3 -7.21 16.42 3.71
C ILE A 3 -7.41 15.63 2.41
N ASP A 4 -6.39 14.88 2.01
CA ASP A 4 -6.48 13.94 0.90
C ASP A 4 -7.14 12.64 1.37
N ARG A 5 -8.48 12.61 1.34
CA ARG A 5 -9.29 11.49 1.87
C ARG A 5 -8.93 10.13 1.24
N PHE A 6 -8.58 10.12 -0.05
CA PHE A 6 -8.21 8.90 -0.75
C PHE A 6 -6.80 8.43 -0.37
N GLY A 7 -5.84 9.36 -0.27
CA GLY A 7 -4.51 9.08 0.29
C GLY A 7 -4.59 8.56 1.73
N LEU A 8 -5.47 9.14 2.54
CA LEU A 8 -5.68 8.70 3.91
C LEU A 8 -6.23 7.28 3.96
N LEU A 9 -7.31 6.99 3.21
CA LEU A 9 -7.94 5.67 3.17
C LEU A 9 -6.98 4.59 2.66
N ALA A 10 -6.30 4.84 1.54
CA ALA A 10 -5.34 3.89 0.98
C ALA A 10 -4.16 3.65 1.92
N GLY A 11 -3.65 4.73 2.55
CA GLY A 11 -2.58 4.67 3.53
C GLY A 11 -2.95 3.89 4.79
N THR A 12 -4.15 4.12 5.35
CA THR A 12 -4.61 3.37 6.54
C THR A 12 -4.91 1.91 6.25
N ILE A 13 -5.48 1.58 5.08
CA ILE A 13 -5.68 0.19 4.67
C ILE A 13 -4.32 -0.51 4.56
N ARG A 14 -3.35 0.06 3.83
CA ARG A 14 -2.02 -0.53 3.68
C ARG A 14 -1.28 -0.66 5.01
N LEU A 15 -1.41 0.35 5.88
CA LEU A 15 -0.86 0.33 7.23
C LEU A 15 -1.46 -0.81 8.07
N ALA A 16 -2.79 -0.92 8.10
CA ALA A 16 -3.49 -1.96 8.85
C ALA A 16 -3.14 -3.36 8.33
N SER A 17 -3.07 -3.54 7.01
CA SER A 17 -2.63 -4.78 6.38
C SER A 17 -1.19 -5.13 6.77
N GLY A 18 -0.24 -4.19 6.65
CA GLY A 18 1.17 -4.40 7.02
C GLY A 18 1.37 -4.73 8.51
N VAL A 19 0.63 -4.04 9.40
CA VAL A 19 0.64 -4.32 10.84
C VAL A 19 0.02 -5.69 11.14
N SER A 20 -1.01 -6.13 10.42
CA SER A 20 -1.58 -7.47 10.58
C SER A 20 -0.55 -8.57 10.28
N PHE A 21 0.27 -8.40 9.24
CA PHE A 21 1.37 -9.31 8.93
C PHE A 21 2.51 -9.27 9.96
N LEU A 22 2.66 -8.16 10.68
CA LEU A 22 3.66 -7.99 11.74
C LEU A 22 3.25 -8.67 13.06
N VAL A 23 2.01 -8.45 13.49
CA VAL A 23 1.51 -8.89 14.81
C VAL A 23 1.12 -10.37 14.79
N ASP A 24 0.47 -10.83 13.72
CA ASP A 24 -0.01 -12.20 13.61
C ASP A 24 0.12 -12.72 12.16
N PRO A 25 1.34 -13.09 11.74
CA PRO A 25 1.57 -13.60 10.39
C PRO A 25 0.79 -14.89 10.11
N LEU A 26 0.42 -15.66 11.15
CA LEU A 26 -0.35 -16.90 10.99
C LEU A 26 -1.83 -16.63 10.78
N ARG A 27 -2.44 -15.67 11.48
CA ARG A 27 -3.81 -15.22 11.16
C ARG A 27 -3.87 -14.45 9.85
N ALA A 28 -2.87 -13.64 9.51
CA ALA A 28 -2.82 -12.97 8.21
C ALA A 28 -2.66 -13.99 7.07
N ASN A 29 -1.82 -15.02 7.22
CA ASN A 29 -1.73 -16.12 6.27
C ASN A 29 -3.01 -16.97 6.22
N LYS A 30 -3.74 -17.15 7.34
CA LYS A 30 -5.06 -17.80 7.33
C LYS A 30 -6.18 -16.95 6.70
N LEU A 31 -6.11 -15.63 6.83
CA LEU A 31 -7.11 -14.70 6.30
C LEU A 31 -6.86 -14.38 4.82
N TRP A 32 -5.60 -14.46 4.36
CA TRP A 32 -5.17 -14.06 3.03
C TRP A 32 -4.42 -15.14 2.22
N GLY A 33 -4.28 -16.38 2.73
CA GLY A 33 -3.42 -17.42 2.14
C GLY A 33 -3.64 -18.85 2.69
N ASP A 34 -2.55 -19.56 3.02
CA ASP A 34 -2.48 -21.02 3.25
C ASP A 34 -2.53 -21.42 4.74
N PRO A 35 -3.25 -22.50 5.13
CA PRO A 35 -3.27 -23.03 6.50
C PRO A 35 -1.97 -23.68 6.99
N GLU A 36 -0.97 -23.98 6.16
CA GLU A 36 0.30 -24.57 6.62
C GLU A 36 1.29 -23.55 7.21
N GLU A 37 2.08 -23.99 8.20
CA GLU A 37 3.05 -23.15 8.90
C GLU A 37 4.21 -22.74 7.97
N PRO A 38 4.43 -21.43 7.74
CA PRO A 38 5.54 -20.98 6.90
C PRO A 38 6.90 -21.34 7.51
N THR A 39 7.83 -21.77 6.66
CA THR A 39 9.23 -22.02 7.04
C THR A 39 9.84 -20.77 7.71
N PRO A 40 10.84 -20.90 8.60
CA PRO A 40 11.44 -19.76 9.30
C PRO A 40 11.91 -18.63 8.38
N THR A 41 12.46 -18.97 7.20
CA THR A 41 12.87 -18.00 6.17
C THR A 41 11.66 -17.28 5.55
N ALA A 42 10.56 -18.00 5.27
CA ALA A 42 9.32 -17.41 4.78
C ALA A 42 8.71 -16.45 5.82
N ARG A 43 8.79 -16.78 7.12
CA ARG A 43 8.37 -15.86 8.20
C ARG A 43 9.17 -14.57 8.25
N LEU A 44 10.48 -14.63 8.02
CA LEU A 44 11.32 -13.43 7.96
C LEU A 44 10.93 -12.54 6.77
N LEU A 45 10.70 -13.14 5.59
CA LEU A 45 10.26 -12.42 4.39
C LEU A 45 8.87 -11.79 4.57
N LEU A 46 7.92 -12.54 5.15
CA LEU A 46 6.57 -12.04 5.47
C LEU A 46 6.63 -10.86 6.45
N ARG A 47 7.50 -10.93 7.47
CA ARG A 47 7.71 -9.81 8.39
C ARG A 47 8.31 -8.60 7.69
N SER A 48 9.32 -8.79 6.84
CA SER A 48 9.93 -7.71 6.06
C SER A 48 8.91 -7.01 5.15
N MET A 49 8.06 -7.80 4.49
CA MET A 49 6.91 -7.34 3.71
C MET A 49 5.92 -6.52 4.56
N GLY A 50 5.55 -7.02 5.74
CA GLY A 50 4.69 -6.29 6.67
C GLY A 50 5.29 -4.96 7.15
N TYR A 51 6.60 -4.93 7.46
CA TYR A 51 7.30 -3.70 7.88
C TYR A 51 7.30 -2.63 6.79
N ARG A 52 7.63 -2.97 5.54
CA ARG A 52 7.64 -1.98 4.45
C ARG A 52 6.24 -1.45 4.16
N ASP A 53 5.22 -2.30 4.23
CA ASP A 53 3.84 -1.89 3.91
C ASP A 53 3.24 -1.03 5.02
N ALA A 54 3.54 -1.37 6.28
CA ALA A 54 3.22 -0.52 7.42
C ALA A 54 3.90 0.85 7.28
N LEU A 55 5.18 0.89 6.91
CA LEU A 55 5.91 2.13 6.74
C LEU A 55 5.35 2.99 5.59
N ILE A 56 5.16 2.42 4.40
CA ILE A 56 4.61 3.11 3.23
C ILE A 56 3.18 3.60 3.54
N GLY A 57 2.36 2.75 4.16
CA GLY A 57 1.00 3.10 4.58
C GLY A 57 0.95 4.25 5.58
N ALA A 58 1.80 4.22 6.61
CA ALA A 58 1.91 5.29 7.60
C ALA A 58 2.35 6.61 6.95
N LEU A 59 3.36 6.58 6.09
CA LEU A 59 3.89 7.78 5.43
C LEU A 59 2.89 8.35 4.43
N LEU A 60 2.14 7.51 3.73
CA LEU A 60 1.04 7.90 2.86
C LEU A 60 -0.10 8.55 3.65
N ALA A 61 -0.57 7.90 4.72
CA ALA A 61 -1.64 8.41 5.57
C ALA A 61 -1.25 9.74 6.25
N TRP A 62 -0.01 9.84 6.74
CA TRP A 62 0.52 11.05 7.34
C TRP A 62 0.63 12.20 6.33
N SER A 63 1.12 11.92 5.13
CA SER A 63 1.22 12.91 4.06
C SER A 63 -0.17 13.40 3.64
N ALA A 64 -1.15 12.50 3.58
CA ALA A 64 -2.55 12.81 3.29
C ALA A 64 -3.21 13.69 4.36
N LEU A 65 -2.97 13.38 5.65
CA LEU A 65 -3.44 14.18 6.79
C LEU A 65 -2.85 15.59 6.77
N ARG A 66 -1.56 15.71 6.45
CA ARG A 66 -0.88 17.01 6.36
C ARG A 66 -1.14 17.77 5.06
N GLY A 67 -1.92 17.20 4.13
CA GLY A 67 -2.17 17.78 2.81
C GLY A 67 -0.90 17.95 1.97
N LYS A 68 0.12 17.13 2.22
CA LYS A 68 1.36 17.07 1.44
C LYS A 68 1.16 16.24 0.18
N ASN A 69 2.11 16.33 -0.76
CA ASN A 69 2.09 15.52 -1.97
C ASN A 69 2.15 14.02 -1.63
N THR A 70 1.11 13.27 -1.98
CA THR A 70 0.98 11.83 -1.73
C THR A 70 1.44 10.96 -2.90
N ARG A 71 1.75 11.56 -4.06
CA ARG A 71 2.06 10.84 -5.31
C ARG A 71 3.27 9.91 -5.18
N GLY A 72 4.33 10.37 -4.53
CA GLY A 72 5.54 9.57 -4.31
C GLY A 72 5.27 8.32 -3.47
N TRP A 73 4.40 8.43 -2.47
CA TRP A 73 4.02 7.31 -1.61
C TRP A 73 3.10 6.32 -2.33
N PHE A 74 2.22 6.81 -3.20
CA PHE A 74 1.41 5.96 -4.07
C PHE A 74 2.26 5.19 -5.08
N LEU A 75 3.27 5.83 -5.67
CA LEU A 75 4.21 5.16 -6.57
C LEU A 75 5.08 4.12 -5.83
N ALA A 76 5.52 4.44 -4.61
CA ALA A 76 6.23 3.48 -3.76
C ALA A 76 5.35 2.27 -3.39
N SER A 77 4.07 2.50 -3.10
CA SER A 77 3.09 1.43 -2.87
C SER A 77 2.93 0.53 -4.10
N ALA A 78 2.72 1.11 -5.29
CA ALA A 78 2.62 0.34 -6.53
C ALA A 78 3.91 -0.45 -6.81
N GLY A 79 5.08 0.16 -6.60
CA GLY A 79 6.37 -0.49 -6.80
C GLY A 79 6.59 -1.68 -5.86
N ALA A 80 6.15 -1.58 -4.60
CA ALA A 80 6.17 -2.69 -3.65
C ALA A 80 5.28 -3.85 -4.15
N ASP A 81 4.04 -3.56 -4.57
CA ASP A 81 3.11 -4.59 -5.05
C ASP A 81 3.55 -5.25 -6.36
N VAL A 82 4.18 -4.49 -7.29
CA VAL A 82 4.82 -5.06 -8.49
C VAL A 82 5.98 -5.96 -8.10
N SER A 83 6.82 -5.54 -7.15
CA SER A 83 7.97 -6.33 -6.70
C SER A 83 7.54 -7.65 -6.09
N ASP A 84 6.42 -7.66 -5.37
CA ASP A 84 5.83 -8.86 -4.80
C ASP A 84 5.24 -9.78 -5.86
N LEU A 85 4.56 -9.21 -6.85
CA LEU A 85 4.04 -9.97 -7.97
C LEU A 85 5.18 -10.63 -8.76
N VAL A 86 6.22 -9.89 -9.09
CA VAL A 86 7.41 -10.40 -9.80
C VAL A 86 8.15 -11.45 -8.96
N GLY A 87 8.30 -11.21 -7.66
CA GLY A 87 8.91 -12.15 -6.73
C GLY A 87 8.08 -13.42 -6.50
N GLY A 88 6.75 -13.34 -6.64
CA GLY A 88 5.85 -14.49 -6.54
C GLY A 88 5.73 -15.31 -7.82
N LEU A 89 5.97 -14.69 -9.00
CA LEU A 89 5.93 -15.37 -10.30
C LEU A 89 6.96 -16.49 -10.42
N SER A 90 8.12 -16.36 -9.78
CA SER A 90 9.19 -17.39 -9.80
C SER A 90 8.85 -18.65 -8.99
N VAL A 91 7.80 -18.62 -8.17
CA VAL A 91 7.35 -19.75 -7.33
C VAL A 91 5.90 -20.15 -7.66
N HIS A 92 5.34 -19.60 -8.74
CA HIS A 92 3.91 -19.70 -9.04
C HIS A 92 3.39 -21.12 -9.28
N ASP A 93 4.27 -22.08 -9.59
CA ASP A 93 3.92 -23.48 -9.83
C ASP A 93 3.73 -24.28 -8.54
N GLN A 94 4.17 -23.74 -7.40
CA GLN A 94 4.12 -24.39 -6.08
C GLN A 94 3.04 -23.79 -5.16
N LEU A 95 2.29 -22.79 -5.63
CA LEU A 95 1.26 -22.09 -4.84
C LEU A 95 -0.14 -22.70 -5.06
N GLN A 96 -0.86 -22.97 -3.96
CA GLN A 96 -2.26 -23.40 -3.98
C GLN A 96 -3.15 -22.34 -4.65
N ALA A 97 -4.23 -22.77 -5.31
CA ALA A 97 -5.13 -21.90 -6.09
C ALA A 97 -5.72 -20.73 -5.27
N SER A 98 -5.92 -20.91 -3.97
CA SER A 98 -6.34 -19.86 -3.02
C SER A 98 -5.29 -18.76 -2.84
N GLN A 99 -4.01 -19.12 -2.76
CA GLN A 99 -2.88 -18.17 -2.65
C GLN A 99 -2.71 -17.35 -3.94
N LYS A 100 -2.97 -17.97 -5.10
CA LYS A 100 -3.00 -17.25 -6.39
C LYS A 100 -4.12 -16.22 -6.43
N ILE A 101 -5.33 -16.56 -5.99
CA ILE A 101 -6.46 -15.62 -6.08
C ILE A 101 -6.26 -14.42 -5.14
N ILE A 102 -5.81 -14.67 -3.91
CA ILE A 102 -5.73 -13.61 -2.90
C ILE A 102 -4.43 -12.81 -3.01
N GLY A 103 -3.27 -13.46 -3.22
CA GLY A 103 -1.99 -12.78 -3.39
C GLY A 103 -1.92 -11.99 -4.70
N LEU A 104 -2.34 -12.59 -5.82
CA LEU A 104 -2.34 -11.94 -7.13
C LEU A 104 -3.45 -10.89 -7.23
N GLY A 105 -4.61 -11.16 -6.62
CA GLY A 105 -5.73 -10.22 -6.55
C GLY A 105 -5.40 -8.98 -5.71
N GLY A 106 -4.81 -9.17 -4.53
CA GLY A 106 -4.37 -8.07 -3.65
C GLY A 106 -3.29 -7.20 -4.31
N ALA A 107 -2.28 -7.82 -4.92
CA ALA A 107 -1.24 -7.10 -5.65
C ALA A 107 -1.82 -6.30 -6.83
N THR A 108 -2.72 -6.87 -7.62
CA THR A 108 -3.34 -6.17 -8.76
C THR A 108 -4.12 -4.94 -8.31
N VAL A 109 -4.93 -5.07 -7.26
CA VAL A 109 -5.68 -3.94 -6.68
C VAL A 109 -4.74 -2.89 -6.10
N GLY A 110 -3.66 -3.30 -5.44
CA GLY A 110 -2.62 -2.43 -4.89
C GLY A 110 -1.90 -1.62 -5.98
N ILE A 111 -1.47 -2.28 -7.06
CA ILE A 111 -0.85 -1.65 -8.23
C ILE A 111 -1.79 -0.63 -8.86
N ALA A 112 -3.05 -1.02 -9.14
CA ALA A 112 -4.03 -0.12 -9.74
C ALA A 112 -4.29 1.11 -8.85
N THR A 113 -4.43 0.90 -7.54
CA THR A 113 -4.63 1.97 -6.55
C THR A 113 -3.42 2.90 -6.47
N GLY A 114 -2.21 2.34 -6.45
CA GLY A 114 -0.96 3.07 -6.40
C GLY A 114 -0.70 3.90 -7.66
N LEU A 115 -0.89 3.32 -8.84
CA LEU A 115 -0.74 4.04 -10.10
C LEU A 115 -1.79 5.15 -10.23
N TRP A 116 -3.06 4.86 -9.94
CA TRP A 116 -4.12 5.87 -9.94
C TRP A 116 -3.85 7.00 -8.96
N GLY A 117 -3.44 6.67 -7.73
CA GLY A 117 -3.10 7.63 -6.70
C GLY A 117 -1.92 8.53 -7.07
N ALA A 118 -0.98 8.02 -7.88
CA ALA A 118 0.17 8.77 -8.39
C ALA A 118 -0.20 9.70 -9.56
N VAL A 119 -1.07 9.26 -10.48
CA VAL A 119 -1.42 10.04 -11.69
C VAL A 119 -2.62 10.96 -11.53
N ARG A 120 -3.46 10.76 -10.51
CA ARG A 120 -4.69 11.54 -10.35
C ARG A 120 -4.45 13.06 -10.26
N PRO A 121 -5.38 13.87 -10.79
CA PRO A 121 -5.32 15.31 -10.66
C PRO A 121 -5.40 15.71 -9.18
N ALA A 122 -4.35 16.35 -8.67
CA ALA A 122 -4.45 17.01 -7.37
C ALA A 122 -5.39 18.20 -7.53
N LYS A 123 -6.44 18.30 -6.71
CA LYS A 123 -7.25 19.53 -6.62
C LYS A 123 -6.30 20.68 -6.30
N ARG A 124 -5.94 21.48 -7.31
CA ARG A 124 -5.14 22.69 -7.15
C ARG A 124 -5.85 23.54 -6.11
N ARG A 125 -5.14 23.88 -5.04
CA ARG A 125 -5.57 24.95 -4.13
C ARG A 125 -5.72 26.19 -5.01
N PRO A 126 -6.91 26.84 -5.08
CA PRO A 126 -7.01 28.09 -5.82
C PRO A 126 -5.94 29.01 -5.25
N ALA A 127 -5.08 29.53 -6.13
CA ALA A 127 -4.10 30.52 -5.75
C ALA A 127 -4.89 31.63 -5.06
N ARG A 128 -4.51 31.96 -3.82
CA ARG A 128 -5.07 33.09 -3.11
C ARG A 128 -4.76 34.29 -4.01
N VAL A 129 -5.76 34.81 -4.70
CA VAL A 129 -5.65 36.06 -5.44
C VAL A 129 -5.31 37.08 -4.36
N VAL A 130 -4.04 37.47 -4.31
CA VAL A 130 -3.62 38.63 -3.54
C VAL A 130 -4.23 39.78 -4.34
N ALA A 131 -5.38 40.25 -3.89
CA ALA A 131 -5.88 41.53 -4.34
C ALA A 131 -4.84 42.55 -3.90
N GLU A 132 -4.09 43.07 -4.86
CA GLU A 132 -3.45 44.37 -4.75
C GLU A 132 -4.53 45.36 -4.33
N GLU A 133 -4.55 45.75 -3.06
CA GLU A 133 -5.10 47.03 -2.66
C GLU A 133 -4.12 48.10 -3.16
N THR A 134 -4.32 48.49 -4.42
CA THR A 134 -3.96 49.83 -4.89
C THR A 134 -5.22 50.69 -4.71
N GLY A 135 -5.15 51.67 -3.80
CA GLY A 135 -6.22 52.62 -3.53
C GLY A 135 -6.00 53.37 -2.23
#